data_AF-A0A526ZMY8-F1
#
_entry.id   AF-A0A526ZMY8-F1
#
_cell.length_a   1.000
_cell.length_b   1.000
_cell.length_c   1.000
_cell.angle_alpha   90.00
_cell.angle_beta   90.00
_cell.angle_gamma   90.00
#
_symmetry.space_group_name_H-M   'P 1'
#
loop_
_entity.id
_entity.type
_entity.pdbx_description
1 polymer ?
#
loop_
_entity_poly.entity_id
_entity_poly.type
_entity_poly.pdbx_seq_one_letter_code
_entity_poly.pdbx_strand_id
1 'polypeptide(L)'
;MAPRANWKGFLKIGELSCPVALYTAASTSERIAFHTINRATGHRVHRAFVDSDSGKPVEKDDQVKGFEIGSGEYVVLEPDEVAAAVPESDKTLSVSAFIGCSDVDDVYFDKPYYLAPSDKHAEEAFG
;
A
#
# COMPACT_ATOMS: atom_id res chain seq x y z
N MET A 1 14.52 8.20 13.37
CA MET A 1 14.28 8.17 11.91
C MET A 1 13.12 9.11 11.62
N ALA A 2 13.22 10.00 10.63
CA ALA A 2 12.10 10.88 10.29
C ALA A 2 10.90 10.03 9.84
N PRO A 3 9.65 10.36 10.27
CA PRO A 3 8.48 9.59 9.89
C PRO A 3 8.32 9.58 8.37
N ARG A 4 8.14 8.39 7.79
CA ARG A 4 7.91 8.23 6.34
C ARG A 4 6.40 8.26 6.09
N ALA A 5 5.97 9.13 5.18
CA ALA A 5 4.58 9.17 4.76
C ALA A 5 4.23 7.86 4.02
N ASN A 6 3.08 7.27 4.36
CA ASN A 6 2.54 6.10 3.67
C ASN A 6 1.84 6.51 2.36
N TRP A 7 1.32 7.73 2.33
CA TRP A 7 0.62 8.30 1.20
C TRP A 7 0.79 9.82 1.18
N LYS A 8 0.76 10.41 -0.03
CA LYS A 8 0.78 11.85 -0.27
C LYS A 8 -0.24 12.18 -1.35
N GLY A 9 -0.91 13.31 -1.20
CA GLY A 9 -1.92 13.80 -2.14
C GLY A 9 -2.47 15.15 -1.72
N PHE A 10 -3.71 15.44 -2.08
CA PHE A 10 -4.37 16.72 -1.79
C PHE A 10 -5.60 16.52 -0.91
N LEU A 11 -5.82 17.42 0.04
CA LEU A 11 -7.07 17.56 0.79
C LEU A 11 -7.86 18.70 0.15
N LYS A 12 -9.08 18.41 -0.31
CA LYS A 12 -9.98 19.37 -0.94
C LYS A 12 -11.20 19.63 -0.08
N ILE A 13 -11.47 20.90 0.21
CA ILE A 13 -12.65 21.37 0.95
C ILE A 13 -13.32 22.45 0.11
N GLY A 14 -14.40 22.09 -0.59
CA GLY A 14 -14.98 22.97 -1.60
C GLY A 14 -13.99 23.27 -2.72
N GLU A 15 -13.61 24.53 -2.88
CA GLU A 15 -12.62 24.97 -3.88
C GLU A 15 -11.18 25.05 -3.34
N LEU A 16 -10.99 24.97 -2.02
CA LEU A 16 -9.68 24.98 -1.39
C LEU A 16 -9.01 23.61 -1.57
N SER A 17 -7.72 23.62 -1.90
CA SER A 17 -6.89 22.43 -2.04
C SER A 17 -5.55 22.63 -1.32
N CYS A 18 -5.20 21.68 -0.45
CA CYS A 18 -3.99 21.71 0.35
C CYS A 18 -3.20 20.39 0.18
N PRO A 19 -1.90 20.42 -0.13
CA PRO A 19 -1.12 19.19 -0.28
C PRO A 19 -0.76 18.61 1.08
N VAL A 20 -1.15 17.36 1.31
CA VAL A 20 -1.10 16.65 2.58
C VAL A 20 -0.41 15.29 2.48
N ALA A 21 0.01 14.77 3.63
CA ALA A 21 0.64 13.47 3.78
C ALA A 21 0.00 12.68 4.93
N LEU A 22 -0.16 11.36 4.74
CA LEU A 22 -0.69 10.44 5.74
C LEU A 22 0.43 9.63 6.40
N TYR A 23 0.43 9.60 7.73
CA TYR A 23 1.36 8.85 8.57
C TYR A 23 0.57 7.89 9.45
N THR A 24 0.96 6.62 9.51
CA THR A 24 0.32 5.63 10.39
C THR A 24 0.43 6.08 11.85
N ALA A 25 -0.71 6.20 12.55
CA ALA A 25 -0.74 6.66 13.95
C ALA A 25 -0.35 5.55 14.94
N ALA A 26 -0.65 4.30 14.59
CA ALA A 26 -0.21 3.11 15.33
C ALA A 26 0.85 2.37 14.53
N SER A 27 2.08 2.37 15.02
CA SER A 27 3.14 1.55 14.42
C SER A 27 3.00 0.11 14.89
N THR A 28 2.99 -0.84 13.95
CA THR A 28 3.27 -2.26 14.28
C THR A 28 4.77 -2.58 14.19
N SER A 29 5.64 -1.57 14.06
CA SER A 29 7.06 -1.72 13.78
C SER A 29 7.94 -1.55 15.03
N GLU A 30 7.74 -2.43 16.00
CA GLU A 30 8.86 -2.98 16.80
C GLU A 30 9.16 -4.42 16.36
N ARG A 31 8.77 -4.80 15.13
CA ARG A 31 9.07 -6.12 14.61
C ARG A 31 10.56 -6.22 14.30
N ILE A 32 11.30 -6.85 15.20
CA ILE A 32 12.59 -7.47 14.91
C ILE A 32 12.42 -8.31 13.65
N ALA A 33 13.08 -7.92 12.56
CA ALA A 33 13.01 -8.63 11.29
C ALA A 33 14.06 -9.75 11.29
N PHE A 34 13.61 -11.00 11.23
CA PHE A 34 14.51 -12.14 11.13
C PHE A 34 14.86 -12.42 9.66
N HIS A 35 16.12 -12.77 9.41
CA HIS A 35 16.55 -13.31 8.12
C HIS A 35 16.55 -14.84 8.17
N THR A 36 16.19 -15.47 7.05
CA THR A 36 16.34 -16.92 6.92
C THR A 36 17.81 -17.24 6.63
N ILE A 37 18.42 -18.05 7.49
CA ILE A 37 19.84 -18.41 7.42
C ILE A 37 19.98 -19.92 7.23
N ASN A 38 20.91 -20.34 6.38
CA ASN A 38 21.31 -21.73 6.29
C ASN A 38 22.06 -22.12 7.56
N ARG A 39 21.50 -23.04 8.36
CA ARG A 39 22.07 -23.46 9.65
C ARG A 39 23.50 -23.98 9.55
N ALA A 40 23.86 -24.67 8.46
CA ALA A 40 25.17 -25.30 8.32
C ALA A 40 26.27 -24.29 7.96
N THR A 41 25.95 -23.29 7.14
CA THR A 41 26.93 -22.32 6.62
C THR A 41 26.85 -20.95 7.27
N GLY A 42 25.74 -20.62 7.95
CA GLY A 42 25.48 -19.28 8.46
C GLY A 42 25.14 -18.25 7.38
N HIS A 43 25.01 -18.66 6.11
CA HIS A 43 24.75 -17.74 5.00
C HIS A 43 23.26 -17.44 4.83
N ARG A 44 22.95 -16.25 4.31
CA ARG A 44 21.56 -15.84 3.99
C ARG A 44 21.00 -16.71 2.86
N VAL A 45 19.74 -17.13 3.01
CA VAL A 45 19.03 -17.91 1.99
C VAL A 45 18.29 -16.96 1.03
N HIS A 46 18.35 -17.28 -0.26
CA HIS A 46 17.57 -16.60 -1.31
C HIS A 46 16.37 -17.47 -1.71
N ARG A 47 15.25 -16.83 -2.03
CA ARG A 47 14.05 -17.50 -2.56
C ARG A 47 14.11 -17.43 -4.08
N ALA A 48 13.77 -18.53 -4.74
CA ALA A 48 13.57 -18.60 -6.18
C ALA A 48 12.17 -19.17 -6.47
N PHE A 49 11.51 -18.66 -7.50
CA PHE A 49 10.31 -19.27 -8.05
C PHE A 49 10.74 -20.33 -9.06
N VAL A 50 10.15 -21.52 -8.97
CA VAL A 50 10.52 -22.69 -9.77
C VAL A 50 9.24 -23.23 -10.39
N ASP A 51 9.29 -23.49 -11.69
CA ASP A 51 8.18 -24.06 -12.46
C ASP A 51 7.86 -25.47 -11.98
N SER A 52 6.58 -25.76 -11.76
CA SER A 52 6.16 -26.99 -11.07
C SER A 52 6.36 -28.24 -11.92
N ASP A 53 6.29 -28.13 -13.25
CA ASP A 53 6.44 -29.27 -14.15
C ASP A 53 7.89 -29.52 -14.55
N SER A 54 8.62 -28.46 -14.91
CA SER A 54 10.01 -28.58 -15.38
C SER A 54 11.05 -28.57 -14.26
N GLY A 55 10.69 -28.10 -13.06
CA GLY A 55 11.61 -27.95 -11.94
C GLY A 55 12.70 -26.89 -12.15
N LYS A 56 12.56 -26.03 -13.17
CA LYS A 56 13.52 -24.98 -13.50
C LYS A 56 13.14 -23.65 -12.85
N PRO A 57 14.11 -22.82 -12.44
CA PRO A 57 13.82 -21.47 -12.00
C PRO A 57 13.11 -20.67 -13.09
N VAL A 58 12.14 -19.85 -12.69
CA VAL A 58 11.43 -18.92 -13.57
C VAL A 58 11.94 -17.52 -13.31
N GLU A 59 12.43 -16.84 -14.34
CA GLU A 59 12.89 -15.47 -14.25
C GLU A 59 11.73 -14.51 -14.00
N LYS A 60 12.02 -13.35 -13.41
CA LYS A 60 10.98 -12.41 -12.98
C LYS A 60 10.09 -11.93 -14.13
N ASP A 61 10.68 -11.74 -15.32
CA ASP A 61 9.95 -11.24 -16.49
C ASP A 61 9.01 -12.29 -17.08
N ASP A 62 9.22 -13.58 -16.76
CA ASP A 62 8.37 -14.70 -17.17
C ASP A 62 7.35 -15.08 -16.08
N GLN A 63 7.28 -14.34 -14.96
CA GLN A 63 6.35 -14.59 -13.86
C GLN A 63 5.08 -13.73 -14.01
N VAL A 64 3.97 -14.37 -14.35
CA VAL A 64 2.64 -13.74 -14.45
C VAL A 64 1.72 -14.15 -13.30
N LYS A 65 0.65 -13.39 -13.06
CA LYS A 65 -0.39 -13.75 -12.08
C LYS A 65 -1.48 -14.55 -12.78
N GLY A 66 -1.81 -15.74 -12.27
CA GLY A 66 -2.96 -16.51 -12.72
C GLY A 66 -4.09 -16.49 -11.69
N PHE A 67 -5.34 -16.40 -12.13
CA PHE A 67 -6.52 -16.65 -11.31
C PHE A 67 -7.16 -17.97 -11.74
N GLU A 68 -7.33 -18.90 -10.80
CA GLU A 68 -7.93 -20.20 -11.10
C GLU A 68 -9.45 -20.06 -11.29
N ILE A 69 -9.94 -20.46 -12.47
CA ILE A 69 -11.37 -20.42 -12.84
C ILE A 69 -12.03 -21.81 -12.85
N GLY A 70 -11.22 -22.86 -12.74
CA GLY A 70 -11.61 -24.26 -12.75
C GLY A 70 -10.39 -25.12 -12.45
N SER A 71 -10.57 -26.41 -12.14
CA SER A 71 -9.50 -27.30 -11.68
C SER A 71 -8.29 -27.33 -12.63
N GLY A 72 -7.27 -26.53 -12.32
CA GLY A 72 -6.05 -26.39 -13.13
C GLY A 72 -6.14 -25.43 -14.34
N GLU A 73 -7.26 -24.72 -14.52
CA GLU A 73 -7.43 -23.69 -15.55
C GLU A 73 -7.22 -22.30 -14.96
N TYR A 74 -6.24 -21.57 -15.46
CA TYR A 74 -5.88 -20.24 -14.98
C TYR A 74 -6.13 -19.19 -16.05
N VAL A 75 -6.81 -18.11 -15.68
CA VAL A 75 -6.80 -16.86 -16.45
C VAL A 75 -5.53 -16.11 -16.06
N VAL A 76 -4.65 -15.89 -17.02
CA VAL A 76 -3.48 -15.04 -16.85
C VAL A 76 -3.94 -13.59 -16.82
N LEU A 77 -3.49 -12.85 -15.82
CA LEU A 77 -3.68 -11.41 -15.69
C LEU A 77 -2.34 -10.75 -15.92
N GLU A 78 -2.20 -10.06 -17.04
CA GLU A 78 -0.99 -9.31 -17.33
C GLU A 78 -0.89 -8.08 -16.42
N PRO A 79 0.33 -7.65 -16.03
CA PRO A 79 0.50 -6.53 -15.12
C PRO A 79 -0.13 -5.22 -15.61
N ASP A 80 -0.15 -4.99 -16.92
CA ASP A 80 -0.73 -3.84 -17.59
C ASP A 80 -2.26 -3.87 -17.63
N GLU A 81 -2.88 -5.04 -17.79
CA GLU A 81 -4.34 -5.20 -17.69
C GLU A 81 -4.83 -4.86 -16.27
N VAL A 82 -4.11 -5.35 -15.25
CA VAL A 82 -4.40 -5.00 -13.85
C VAL A 82 -4.23 -3.50 -13.65
N ALA A 83 -3.17 -2.90 -14.19
CA ALA A 83 -2.94 -1.46 -14.07
C ALA A 83 -4.01 -0.63 -14.78
N ALA A 84 -4.49 -1.05 -15.95
CA ALA A 84 -5.55 -0.39 -16.70
C ALA A 84 -6.93 -0.51 -16.03
N ALA A 85 -7.17 -1.60 -15.30
CA ALA A 85 -8.40 -1.81 -14.53
C ALA A 85 -8.44 -1.01 -13.22
N VAL A 86 -7.30 -0.53 -12.71
CA VAL A 86 -7.25 0.33 -11.53
C VAL A 86 -7.80 1.71 -11.92
N PRO A 87 -8.89 2.18 -11.28
CA PRO A 87 -9.40 3.51 -11.53
C PRO A 87 -8.31 4.56 -11.35
N GLU A 88 -8.28 5.60 -12.20
CA GLU A 88 -7.37 6.73 -11.99
C GLU A 88 -7.62 7.31 -10.60
N SER A 89 -6.67 7.07 -9.70
CA SER A 89 -6.69 7.68 -8.37
C SER A 89 -6.01 9.03 -8.49
N ASP A 90 -6.81 10.09 -8.50
CA ASP A 90 -6.38 11.50 -8.51
C ASP A 90 -5.65 11.95 -7.22
N LYS A 91 -5.39 11.01 -6.31
CA LYS A 91 -4.80 11.22 -4.99
C LYS A 91 -5.43 12.41 -4.25
N THR A 92 -6.75 12.57 -4.36
CA THR A 92 -7.48 13.66 -3.72
C THR A 92 -8.45 13.14 -2.67
N LEU A 93 -8.29 13.62 -1.43
CA LEU A 93 -9.25 13.45 -0.35
C LEU A 93 -10.23 14.63 -0.39
N SER A 94 -11.47 14.40 -0.81
CA SER A 94 -12.50 15.43 -0.83
C SER A 94 -13.37 15.36 0.43
N VAL A 95 -13.48 16.46 1.17
CA VAL A 95 -14.37 16.55 2.34
C VAL A 95 -15.80 16.72 1.85
N SER A 96 -16.65 15.75 2.18
CA SER A 96 -18.08 15.75 1.84
C SER A 96 -18.93 16.46 2.89
N ALA A 97 -18.60 16.29 4.17
CA ALA A 97 -19.34 16.86 5.29
C ALA A 97 -18.47 16.95 6.55
N PHE A 98 -18.90 17.78 7.49
CA PHE A 98 -18.40 17.84 8.86
C PHE A 98 -19.49 17.31 9.79
N ILE A 99 -19.17 16.33 10.61
CA ILE A 99 -20.11 15.67 11.54
C ILE A 99 -19.52 15.66 12.95
N GLY A 100 -20.37 15.47 13.96
CA GLY A 100 -19.89 15.31 15.33
C GLY A 100 -19.15 13.98 15.48
N CYS A 101 -18.13 13.93 16.34
CA CYS A 101 -17.41 12.68 16.58
C CYS A 101 -18.32 11.55 17.09
N SER A 102 -19.37 11.89 17.86
CA SER A 102 -20.37 10.94 18.35
C SER A 102 -21.28 10.36 17.26
N ASP A 103 -21.27 10.95 16.06
CA ASP A 103 -22.11 10.51 14.95
C ASP A 103 -21.44 9.37 14.15
N VAL A 104 -20.18 9.06 14.45
CA VAL A 104 -19.43 7.93 13.87
C VAL A 104 -19.25 6.87 14.95
N ASP A 105 -19.81 5.68 14.72
CA ASP A 105 -19.58 4.54 15.61
C ASP A 105 -18.13 4.04 15.43
N ASP A 106 -17.46 3.77 16.55
CA ASP A 106 -16.06 3.34 16.58
C ASP A 106 -15.82 2.04 15.79
N VAL A 107 -16.86 1.22 15.57
CA VAL A 107 -16.79 0.00 14.76
C VAL A 107 -16.38 0.27 13.30
N TYR A 108 -16.56 1.49 12.81
CA TYR A 108 -16.19 1.87 11.45
C TYR A 108 -14.71 2.31 11.31
N PHE A 109 -13.96 2.42 12.42
CA PHE A 109 -12.53 2.74 12.36
C PHE A 109 -11.69 1.47 12.16
N ASP A 110 -10.94 1.41 11.05
CA ASP A 110 -9.93 0.35 10.81
C ASP A 110 -8.55 0.78 11.33
N LYS A 111 -7.86 1.64 10.56
CA LYS A 111 -6.50 2.08 10.86
C LYS A 111 -6.44 3.59 11.00
N PRO A 112 -6.00 4.11 12.17
CA PRO A 112 -5.84 5.53 12.34
C PRO A 112 -4.58 6.03 11.62
N TYR A 113 -4.73 7.17 10.95
CA TYR A 113 -3.64 7.91 10.33
C TYR A 113 -3.63 9.35 10.84
N TYR A 114 -2.43 9.89 11.04
CA TYR A 114 -2.23 11.33 11.14
C TYR A 114 -2.18 11.93 9.73
N LEU A 115 -2.97 12.96 9.51
CA LEU A 115 -2.90 13.82 8.32
C LEU A 115 -2.10 15.07 8.68
N ALA A 116 -1.11 15.42 7.87
CA ALA A 116 -0.27 16.60 8.07
C ALA A 116 0.03 17.30 6.74
N PRO A 117 0.33 18.62 6.74
CA PRO A 117 0.77 19.33 5.56
C PRO A 117 2.07 18.73 5.00
N SER A 118 2.16 18.61 3.67
CA SER A 118 3.28 17.93 3.02
C SER A 118 4.48 18.84 2.70
N ASP A 119 4.28 20.16 2.76
CA ASP A 119 5.30 21.18 2.56
C ASP A 119 5.02 22.44 3.40
N LYS A 120 5.97 23.39 3.41
CA LYS A 120 5.90 24.62 4.21
C LYS A 120 4.78 25.58 3.80
N HIS A 121 4.41 25.62 2.53
CA HIS A 121 3.32 26.50 2.07
C HIS A 121 1.96 25.91 2.45
N ALA A 122 1.87 24.59 2.55
CA ALA A 122 0.69 23.88 3.03
C ALA A 122 0.42 24.08 4.52
N GLU A 123 1.43 24.41 5.33
CA GLU A 123 1.24 24.65 6.77
C GLU A 123 0.26 25.79 7.05
N GLU A 124 0.32 26.88 6.28
CA GLU A 124 -0.57 28.04 6.43
C GLU A 124 -2.02 27.74 5.99
N ALA A 125 -2.19 26.86 5.00
CA ALA A 125 -3.52 26.48 4.51
C ALA A 125 -4.17 25.35 5.34
N PHE A 126 -3.36 24.58 6.06
CA PHE A 126 -3.81 23.46 6.90
C PHE A 126 -4.14 23.89 8.34
N GLY A 127 -3.41 24.87 8.89
CA GLY A 127 -3.62 25.40 10.24
C GLY A 127 -4.84 26.30 10.36
#